data_AF-A0A7X5FEA5-F1
#
_entry.id   AF-A0A7X5FEA5-F1
#
_cell.length_a   1.000
_cell.length_b   1.000
_cell.length_c   1.000
_cell.angle_alpha   90.00
_cell.angle_beta   90.00
_cell.angle_gamma   90.00
#
_symmetry.space_group_name_H-M   'P 1'
#
loop_
_entity.id
_entity.type
_entity.pdbx_description
1 polymer ?
#
loop_
_entity_poly.entity_id
_entity_poly.type
_entity_poly.pdbx_seq_one_letter_code
_entity_poly.pdbx_strand_id
1 'polypeptide(L)' 'GRDIDVAVISKEIDKKGDEASSKLWKLRMDVDTRIEPHGFSPEDFKDYWNPMAHEIKKTGIRVV' A
#
# COMPACT_ATOMS: atom_id res chain seq x y z
N GLY A 1 18.39 -3.97 -1.90
CA GLY A 1 17.57 -3.92 -0.69
C GLY A 1 16.14 -3.70 -1.10
N ARG A 2 15.18 -4.08 -0.25
CA ARG A 2 13.85 -3.49 -0.28
C ARG A 2 13.94 -2.37 0.75
N ASP A 3 13.98 -1.13 0.25
CA ASP A 3 14.43 0.02 1.04
C ASP A 3 13.39 1.15 1.04
N ILE A 4 12.25 0.98 0.34
CA ILE A 4 11.23 2.03 0.13
C ILE A 4 9.83 1.44 0.28
N ASP A 5 9.17 1.65 1.41
CA ASP A 5 7.76 1.23 1.60
C ASP A 5 6.78 2.21 0.93
N VAL A 6 5.80 1.68 0.19
CA VAL A 6 4.78 2.48 -0.50
C VAL A 6 3.39 1.97 -0.18
N ALA A 7 2.60 2.79 0.52
CA ALA A 7 1.18 2.52 0.74
C ALA A 7 0.34 2.99 -0.46
N VAL A 8 -0.49 2.10 -1.01
CA VAL A 8 -1.42 2.39 -2.11
C VAL A 8 -2.84 2.24 -1.61
N ILE A 9 -3.57 3.36 -1.55
CA ILE A 9 -4.96 3.40 -1.09
C ILE A 9 -5.88 3.38 -2.32
N SER A 10 -6.67 2.32 -2.49
CA SER A 10 -7.59 2.19 -3.63
C SER A 10 -8.80 1.31 -3.32
N LYS A 11 -9.98 1.70 -3.84
CA LYS A 11 -11.21 0.87 -3.78
C LYS A 11 -11.08 -0.46 -4.50
N GLU A 12 -10.09 -0.59 -5.38
CA GLU A 12 -9.81 -1.84 -6.09
C GLU A 12 -9.08 -2.87 -5.23
N ILE A 13 -8.55 -2.48 -4.05
CA ILE A 13 -7.97 -3.41 -3.08
C ILE A 13 -9.06 -4.30 -2.47
N ASP A 14 -10.17 -3.72 -1.98
CA ASP A 14 -11.29 -4.47 -1.35
C ASP A 14 -11.91 -5.51 -2.29
N LYS A 15 -12.02 -5.18 -3.58
CA LYS A 15 -12.73 -6.03 -4.55
C LYS A 15 -11.94 -7.26 -4.97
N LYS A 16 -10.63 -7.24 -4.77
CA LYS A 16 -9.69 -8.18 -5.40
C LYS A 16 -8.73 -8.85 -4.42
N GLY A 17 -8.68 -8.41 -3.16
CA GLY A 17 -7.87 -9.04 -2.11
C GLY A 17 -6.43 -9.34 -2.58
N ASP A 18 -6.04 -10.61 -2.49
CA ASP A 18 -4.71 -11.10 -2.88
C ASP A 18 -4.33 -10.82 -4.35
N GLU A 19 -5.30 -10.71 -5.26
CA GLU A 19 -5.03 -10.37 -6.67
C GLU A 19 -4.53 -8.93 -6.80
N ALA A 20 -5.10 -7.99 -6.04
CA ALA A 20 -4.68 -6.59 -6.06
C ALA A 20 -3.28 -6.43 -5.47
N SER A 21 -3.00 -7.09 -4.34
CA SER A 21 -1.67 -7.15 -3.75
C SER A 21 -0.65 -7.73 -4.73
N SER A 22 -0.97 -8.86 -5.36
CA SER A 22 -0.11 -9.48 -6.38
C SER A 22 0.13 -8.57 -7.57
N LYS A 23 -0.86 -7.79 -7.99
CA LYS A 23 -0.72 -6.81 -9.08
C LYS A 23 0.24 -5.69 -8.72
N LEU A 24 0.20 -5.16 -7.49
CA LEU A 24 1.16 -4.16 -7.03
C LEU A 24 2.60 -4.70 -7.06
N TRP A 25 2.80 -5.94 -6.60
CA TRP A 25 4.09 -6.61 -6.65
C TRP A 25 4.59 -6.91 -8.07
N LYS A 26 3.69 -7.08 -9.05
CA LYS A 26 4.07 -7.15 -10.47
C LYS A 26 4.43 -5.77 -11.03
N LEU A 27 3.61 -4.74 -10.76
CA LEU A 27 3.83 -3.39 -11.27
C LEU A 27 5.16 -2.79 -10.82
N ARG A 28 5.59 -3.03 -9.57
CA ARG A 28 6.90 -2.55 -9.09
C ARG A 28 8.08 -3.08 -9.91
N MET A 29 7.95 -4.23 -10.58
CA MET A 29 9.04 -4.81 -11.36
C MET A 29 9.42 -3.93 -12.54
N ASP A 30 8.45 -3.19 -13.09
CA ASP A 30 8.64 -2.28 -14.22
C ASP A 30 8.97 -0.85 -13.77
N VAL A 31 8.89 -0.55 -12.47
CA VAL A 31 9.12 0.80 -11.90
C VAL A 31 10.44 0.86 -11.13
N ASP A 32 10.53 0.15 -10.00
CA ASP A 32 11.73 0.05 -9.18
C ASP A 32 11.60 -1.13 -8.21
N THR A 33 12.50 -2.11 -8.31
CA THR A 33 12.51 -3.32 -7.49
C THR A 33 12.95 -3.10 -6.04
N ARG A 34 13.15 -1.86 -5.59
CA ARG A 34 13.35 -1.50 -4.17
C ARG A 34 12.05 -1.14 -3.45
N ILE A 35 10.97 -0.82 -4.19
CA ILE A 35 9.66 -0.42 -3.64
C ILE A 35 8.98 -1.61 -2.97
N GLU A 36 8.57 -1.55 -1.73
CA GLU A 36 7.74 -2.56 -1.08
C GLU A 36 6.28 -2.08 -1.00
N PRO A 37 5.39 -2.55 -1.90
CA PRO A 37 4.04 -2.01 -1.98
C PRO A 37 3.10 -2.66 -0.95
N HIS A 38 2.31 -1.82 -0.28
CA HIS A 38 1.25 -2.23 0.64
C HIS A 38 -0.09 -1.65 0.19
N GLY A 39 -1.01 -2.53 -0.21
CA GLY A 39 -2.36 -2.13 -0.61
C GLY A 39 -3.27 -1.96 0.60
N PHE A 40 -4.04 -0.87 0.61
CA PHE A 40 -5.15 -0.67 1.55
C PHE A 40 -6.40 -0.27 0.78
N SER A 41 -7.55 -0.73 1.22
CA SER A 41 -8.77 -0.05 0.84
C SER A 41 -8.94 1.27 1.60
N PRO A 42 -9.81 2.18 1.14
CA PRO A 42 -10.10 3.39 1.89
C PRO A 42 -10.71 3.08 3.26
N GLU A 43 -11.34 1.92 3.44
CA GLU A 43 -11.97 1.49 4.68
C GLU A 43 -10.92 0.93 5.65
N ASP A 44 -10.06 0.02 5.17
CA ASP A 44 -8.93 -0.51 5.94
C ASP A 44 -7.97 0.60 6.36
N PHE A 45 -7.71 1.56 5.46
CA PHE A 45 -6.85 2.68 5.77
C PHE A 45 -7.48 3.62 6.80
N LYS A 46 -8.80 3.65 6.98
CA LYS A 46 -9.46 4.44 8.03
C LYS A 46 -9.40 3.77 9.40
N ASP A 47 -9.23 2.45 9.46
CA ASP A 47 -9.21 1.70 10.71
C ASP A 47 -8.16 2.26 11.69
N TYR A 48 -8.61 2.65 12.87
CA TYR A 48 -7.77 3.19 13.93
C TYR A 48 -6.93 2.10 14.59
N TRP A 49 -7.41 0.85 14.58
CA TRP A 49 -6.73 -0.28 15.19
C TRP A 49 -5.71 -0.94 14.26
N ASN A 50 -5.66 -0.53 13.00
CA ASN A 50 -4.61 -0.95 12.09
C ASN A 50 -3.31 -0.17 12.39
N PRO A 51 -2.29 -0.81 12.99
CA PRO A 51 -1.08 -0.11 13.41
C PRO A 51 -0.30 0.47 12.23
N MET A 52 -0.35 -0.18 11.07
CA MET A 52 0.35 0.28 9.87
C MET A 52 -0.34 1.52 9.28
N ALA A 53 -1.67 1.51 9.18
CA ALA A 53 -2.42 2.68 8.75
C ALA A 53 -2.24 3.87 9.71
N HIS A 54 -2.18 3.60 11.02
CA HIS A 54 -1.89 4.62 12.04
C HIS A 54 -0.52 5.25 11.83
N GLU A 55 0.52 4.44 11.65
CA GLU A 55 1.89 4.93 11.44
C GLU A 55 2.01 5.73 10.14
N ILE A 56 1.47 5.23 9.01
CA ILE A 56 1.48 5.95 7.74
C ILE A 56 0.80 7.32 7.85
N LYS A 57 -0.33 7.42 8.56
CA LYS A 57 -1.00 8.71 8.77
C LYS A 57 -0.18 9.68 9.62
N LYS A 58 0.62 9.15 10.54
CA LYS A 58 1.42 9.94 11.48
C LYS A 58 2.74 10.41 10.89
N THR A 59 3.39 9.58 10.08
CA THR A 59 4.77 9.80 9.64
C THR A 59 4.96 9.76 8.11
N GLY A 60 3.98 9.26 7.37
CA GLY A 60 4.06 9.11 5.92
C GLY A 60 4.05 10.43 5.16
N ILE A 61 4.65 10.41 3.96
CA ILE A 61 4.66 11.52 3.02
C ILE A 61 3.57 11.26 1.98
N ARG A 62 2.59 12.15 1.89
CA ARG A 62 1.53 12.06 0.87
C ARG A 62 2.07 12.47 -0.49
N VAL A 63 1.93 11.59 -1.47
CA VAL A 63 2.20 11.84 -2.89
C VAL A 63 0.85 11.96 -3.62
N VAL A 64 0.68 12.98 -4.47
CA VAL A 64 -0.55 13.27 -5.24
C VAL A 64 -0.27 13.40 -6.73
#